data_AF-A0A947PXW4-F1
#
_entry.id   AF-A0A947PXW4-F1
#
_cell.length_a   1.000
_cell.length_b   1.000
_cell.length_c   1.000
_cell.angle_alpha   90.00
_cell.angle_beta   90.00
_cell.angle_gamma   90.00
#
_symmetry.space_group_name_H-M   'P 1'
#
loop_
_entity.id
_entity.type
_entity.pdbx_description
1 polymer ?
#
loop_
_entity_poly.entity_id
_entity_poly.type
_entity_poly.pdbx_seq_one_letter_code
_entity_poly.pdbx_strand_id
1 'polypeptide(L)'
;MPVYKAPLENIRFILNDVLDAGQLSALPGYEEATPDLVDQILEEGAKICEDVLFPLNQSGDAEGCKFENGVVRTPKGFKEAYDTFTQGGWCGVSADPAFGGMGLPMLVNTVMQEMICAANMSFGMYPGLSQGAYEALHHFGTDEQKATYLPKLVSGEWSGTMCLTEPHCGTDLGLIKAKAVPQADGSFAITGTKIFISAGEHDLAENIIHLVLA
;
A
#
# COMPACT_ATOMS: atom_id res chain seq x y z
N MET A 1 -0.58 -22.05 19.42
CA MET A 1 -0.58 -21.34 18.13
C MET A 1 0.46 -20.23 18.21
N PRO A 2 1.15 -19.90 17.12
CA PRO A 2 2.01 -18.73 17.10
C PRO A 2 1.16 -17.48 17.40
N VAL A 3 1.78 -16.44 17.97
CA VAL A 3 1.14 -15.17 18.34
C VAL A 3 2.06 -14.06 17.88
N TYR A 4 1.52 -13.04 17.22
CA TYR A 4 2.18 -11.76 17.03
C TYR A 4 1.67 -10.78 18.07
N LYS A 5 2.59 -10.06 18.72
CA LYS A 5 2.28 -8.95 19.61
C LYS A 5 3.07 -7.76 19.12
N ALA A 6 2.38 -6.67 18.78
CA ALA A 6 3.03 -5.45 18.35
C ALA A 6 3.92 -4.90 19.48
N PRO A 7 5.20 -4.56 19.20
CA PRO A 7 6.15 -4.15 20.22
C PRO A 7 5.97 -2.67 20.58
N LEU A 8 4.75 -2.26 20.97
CA LEU A 8 4.38 -0.86 21.20
C LEU A 8 5.28 -0.15 22.23
N GLU A 9 5.71 -0.85 23.28
CA GLU A 9 6.66 -0.29 24.26
C GLU A 9 8.00 0.10 23.62
N ASN A 10 8.52 -0.74 22.73
CA ASN A 10 9.77 -0.46 22.04
C ASN A 10 9.61 0.62 20.97
N ILE A 11 8.50 0.58 20.23
CA ILE A 11 8.13 1.63 19.26
C ILE A 11 8.05 2.98 19.97
N ARG A 12 7.33 3.07 21.11
CA ARG A 12 7.21 4.30 21.90
C ARG A 12 8.56 4.80 22.40
N PHE A 13 9.43 3.90 22.88
CA PHE A 13 10.79 4.26 23.28
C PHE A 13 11.57 4.89 22.12
N ILE A 14 11.55 4.27 20.93
CA ILE A 14 12.24 4.82 19.77
C ILE A 14 11.64 6.17 19.35
N LEU A 15 10.30 6.27 19.27
CA LEU A 15 9.65 7.50 18.84
C LEU A 15 9.88 8.65 19.84
N ASN A 16 9.70 8.41 21.14
CA ASN A 16 9.68 9.48 22.14
C ASN A 16 11.06 9.73 22.74
N ASP A 17 11.78 8.69 23.14
CA ASP A 17 13.04 8.85 23.90
C ASP A 17 14.27 8.95 22.97
N VAL A 18 14.19 8.47 21.73
CA VAL A 18 15.32 8.50 20.78
C VAL A 18 15.14 9.55 19.69
N LEU A 19 13.96 9.58 19.04
CA LEU A 19 13.70 10.45 17.89
C LEU A 19 13.03 11.78 18.26
N ASP A 20 12.50 11.91 19.48
CA ASP A 20 11.69 13.06 19.90
C ASP A 20 10.58 13.38 18.89
N ALA A 21 9.77 12.36 18.54
CA ALA A 21 8.75 12.44 17.51
C ALA A 21 7.62 13.42 17.83
N GLY A 22 7.48 13.84 19.09
CA GLY A 22 6.50 14.87 19.47
C GLY A 22 6.72 16.21 18.77
N GLN A 23 7.96 16.51 18.35
CA GLN A 23 8.29 17.72 17.60
C GLN A 23 7.67 17.74 16.19
N LEU A 24 7.19 16.61 15.66
CA LEU A 24 6.57 16.54 14.33
C LEU A 24 5.32 17.43 14.25
N SER A 25 4.56 17.54 15.34
CA SER A 25 3.38 18.41 15.42
C SER A 25 3.69 19.91 15.27
N ALA A 26 4.95 20.32 15.40
CA ALA A 26 5.39 21.70 15.18
C ALA A 26 5.74 22.00 13.72
N LEU A 27 5.77 20.99 12.84
CA LEU A 27 6.08 21.16 11.43
C LEU A 27 4.82 21.59 10.64
N PRO A 28 4.94 22.50 9.66
CA PRO A 28 3.80 22.91 8.84
C PRO A 28 3.15 21.72 8.13
N GLY A 29 1.84 21.57 8.29
CA GLY A 29 1.06 20.49 7.69
C GLY A 29 0.96 19.22 8.53
N TYR A 30 1.59 19.17 9.71
CA TYR A 30 1.54 18.03 10.63
C TYR A 30 0.98 18.40 12.01
N GLU A 31 0.29 19.54 12.13
CA GLU A 31 -0.22 20.07 13.40
C GLU A 31 -1.14 19.08 14.13
N GLU A 32 -1.86 18.25 13.38
CA GLU A 32 -2.75 17.21 13.91
C GLU A 32 -1.99 15.98 14.45
N ALA A 33 -0.72 15.79 14.07
CA ALA A 33 0.12 14.65 14.49
C ALA A 33 0.65 14.82 15.93
N THR A 34 -0.26 15.09 16.86
CA THR A 34 0.03 15.18 18.29
C THR A 34 0.49 13.82 18.84
N PRO A 35 1.32 13.80 19.91
CA PRO A 35 1.75 12.55 20.53
C PRO A 35 0.58 11.61 20.90
N ASP A 36 -0.52 12.15 21.41
CA ASP A 36 -1.70 11.38 21.80
C ASP A 36 -2.39 10.75 20.58
N LEU A 37 -2.54 11.50 19.47
CA LEU A 37 -3.11 10.95 18.25
C LEU A 37 -2.22 9.87 17.65
N VAL A 38 -0.90 10.12 17.59
CA VAL A 38 0.06 9.13 17.09
C VAL A 38 -0.01 7.86 17.92
N ASP A 39 -0.04 7.97 19.25
CA ASP A 39 -0.14 6.81 20.13
C ASP A 39 -1.44 6.02 19.90
N GLN A 40 -2.57 6.71 19.76
CA GLN A 40 -3.85 6.08 19.45
C GLN A 40 -3.84 5.33 18.11
N ILE A 41 -3.23 5.93 17.07
CA ILE A 41 -3.07 5.29 15.76
C ILE A 41 -2.23 4.02 15.87
N LEU A 42 -1.16 4.03 16.67
CA LEU A 42 -0.33 2.86 16.90
C LEU A 42 -1.07 1.75 17.66
N GLU A 43 -1.88 2.10 18.66
CA GLU A 43 -2.68 1.12 19.41
C GLU A 43 -3.76 0.45 18.55
N GLU A 44 -4.50 1.24 17.76
CA GLU A 44 -5.51 0.69 16.84
C GLU A 44 -4.86 -0.11 15.69
N GLY A 45 -3.71 0.36 15.21
CA GLY A 45 -2.93 -0.34 14.20
C GLY A 45 -2.39 -1.68 14.68
N ALA A 46 -1.96 -1.75 15.94
CA ALA A 46 -1.56 -2.99 16.59
C ALA A 46 -2.73 -3.98 16.65
N LYS A 47 -3.93 -3.54 17.02
CA LYS A 47 -5.13 -4.42 17.06
C LYS A 47 -5.44 -5.01 15.68
N ILE A 48 -5.41 -4.21 14.61
CA ILE A 48 -5.57 -4.71 13.24
C ILE A 48 -4.53 -5.80 12.93
N CYS A 49 -3.26 -5.53 13.25
CA CYS A 49 -2.17 -6.48 12.97
C CYS A 49 -2.30 -7.78 13.77
N GLU A 50 -2.64 -7.69 15.06
CA GLU A 50 -2.74 -8.82 15.98
C GLU A 50 -4.01 -9.66 15.75
N ASP A 51 -5.16 -9.01 15.60
CA ASP A 51 -6.47 -9.67 15.62
C ASP A 51 -6.99 -10.01 14.22
N VAL A 52 -6.55 -9.29 13.18
CA VAL A 52 -7.05 -9.47 11.80
C VAL A 52 -5.98 -10.05 10.89
N LEU A 53 -4.80 -9.43 10.83
CA LEU A 53 -3.80 -9.79 9.79
C LEU A 53 -3.00 -11.05 10.15
N PHE A 54 -2.48 -11.12 11.38
CA PHE A 54 -1.63 -12.22 11.81
C PHE A 54 -2.32 -13.59 11.78
N PRO A 55 -3.59 -13.75 12.19
CA PRO A 55 -4.30 -15.03 12.09
C PRO A 55 -4.38 -15.59 10.67
N LEU A 56 -4.31 -14.73 9.65
CA LEU A 56 -4.37 -15.10 8.24
C LEU A 56 -2.99 -15.43 7.63
N ASN A 57 -1.89 -15.18 8.34
CA ASN A 57 -0.54 -15.33 7.79
C ASN A 57 -0.24 -16.79 7.40
N GLN A 58 -0.48 -17.72 8.33
CA GLN A 58 -0.19 -19.14 8.10
C GLN A 58 -1.15 -19.78 7.08
N SER A 59 -2.45 -19.46 7.12
CA SER A 59 -3.40 -19.97 6.13
C SER A 59 -3.16 -19.36 4.74
N GLY A 60 -2.76 -18.09 4.68
CA GLY A 60 -2.40 -17.42 3.43
C GLY A 60 -1.24 -18.12 2.70
N ASP A 61 -0.20 -18.52 3.43
CA ASP A 61 0.93 -19.29 2.89
C ASP A 61 0.49 -20.69 2.42
N ALA A 62 -0.32 -21.40 3.23
CA ALA A 62 -0.76 -22.75 2.91
C ALA A 62 -1.71 -22.81 1.69
N GLU A 63 -2.55 -21.80 1.51
CA GLU A 63 -3.53 -21.74 0.42
C GLU A 63 -2.94 -21.18 -0.88
N GLY A 64 -2.16 -20.09 -0.77
CA GLY A 64 -1.69 -19.32 -1.92
C GLY A 64 -2.81 -18.70 -2.78
N CYS A 65 -2.41 -17.99 -3.83
CA CYS A 65 -3.36 -17.48 -4.83
C CYS A 65 -3.68 -18.53 -5.89
N LYS A 66 -4.89 -18.50 -6.44
CA LYS A 66 -5.32 -19.36 -7.56
C LYS A 66 -5.65 -18.53 -8.79
N PHE A 67 -5.16 -18.96 -9.95
CA PHE A 67 -5.44 -18.31 -11.23
C PHE A 67 -6.39 -19.16 -12.06
N GLU A 68 -7.56 -18.60 -12.40
CA GLU A 68 -8.59 -19.26 -13.19
C GLU A 68 -9.22 -18.27 -14.18
N ASN A 69 -9.09 -18.53 -15.49
CA ASN A 69 -9.72 -17.76 -16.56
C ASN A 69 -9.49 -16.23 -16.49
N GLY A 70 -8.27 -15.80 -16.16
CA GLY A 70 -7.93 -14.38 -16.07
C GLY A 70 -8.20 -13.75 -14.70
N VAL A 71 -8.79 -14.49 -13.76
CA VAL A 71 -9.07 -14.01 -12.40
C VAL A 71 -8.08 -14.65 -11.43
N VAL A 72 -7.49 -13.83 -10.55
CA VAL A 72 -6.71 -14.30 -9.41
C VAL A 72 -7.57 -14.24 -8.16
N ARG A 73 -7.77 -15.39 -7.51
CA ARG A 73 -8.43 -15.51 -6.21
C ARG A 73 -7.40 -15.52 -5.10
N THR A 74 -7.56 -14.60 -4.15
CA THR A 74 -6.70 -14.50 -2.97
C THR A 74 -7.07 -15.55 -1.91
N PRO A 75 -6.18 -15.82 -0.92
CA PRO A 75 -6.48 -16.76 0.15
C PRO A 75 -7.74 -16.38 0.93
N LYS A 76 -8.40 -17.38 1.51
CA LYS A 76 -9.60 -17.15 2.32
C LYS A 76 -9.31 -16.20 3.48
N GLY A 77 -10.22 -15.24 3.70
CA GLY A 77 -10.09 -14.21 4.74
C GLY A 77 -9.36 -12.95 4.29
N PHE A 78 -8.60 -12.97 3.19
CA PHE A 78 -7.89 -11.78 2.72
C PHE A 78 -8.85 -10.68 2.26
N LYS A 79 -9.98 -11.04 1.62
CA LYS A 79 -10.98 -10.05 1.20
C LYS A 79 -11.60 -9.34 2.39
N GLU A 80 -12.01 -10.09 3.41
CA GLU A 80 -12.60 -9.54 4.63
C GLU A 80 -11.60 -8.70 5.43
N ALA A 81 -10.34 -9.13 5.48
CA ALA A 81 -9.26 -8.35 6.08
C ALA A 81 -8.98 -7.07 5.29
N TYR A 82 -8.98 -7.13 3.96
CA TYR A 82 -8.81 -5.95 3.09
C TYR A 82 -9.95 -4.96 3.30
N ASP A 83 -11.20 -5.42 3.37
CA ASP A 83 -12.36 -4.57 3.65
C ASP A 83 -12.28 -3.91 5.02
N THR A 84 -11.86 -4.65 6.05
CA THR A 84 -11.62 -4.10 7.39
C THR A 84 -10.50 -3.05 7.36
N PHE A 85 -9.44 -3.33 6.61
CA PHE A 85 -8.29 -2.44 6.47
C PHE A 85 -8.66 -1.13 5.75
N THR A 86 -9.40 -1.19 4.65
CA THR A 86 -9.82 -0.02 3.88
C THR A 86 -10.87 0.81 4.62
N GLN A 87 -11.85 0.16 5.27
CA GLN A 87 -12.87 0.85 6.09
C GLN A 87 -12.27 1.57 7.30
N GLY A 88 -11.15 1.06 7.84
CA GLY A 88 -10.39 1.74 8.90
C GLY A 88 -9.52 2.91 8.40
N GLY A 89 -9.48 3.17 7.08
CA GLY A 89 -8.67 4.24 6.49
C GLY A 89 -7.16 3.94 6.43
N TRP A 90 -6.74 2.70 6.69
CA TRP A 90 -5.33 2.33 6.85
C TRP A 90 -4.51 2.44 5.55
N CYS A 91 -5.16 2.51 4.39
CA CYS A 91 -4.51 2.83 3.10
C CYS A 91 -4.04 4.29 3.00
N GLY A 92 -4.60 5.19 3.81
CA GLY A 92 -4.43 6.64 3.70
C GLY A 92 -3.66 7.28 4.86
N VAL A 93 -2.95 6.52 5.70
CA VAL A 93 -2.32 7.02 6.94
C VAL A 93 -1.48 8.27 6.69
N SER A 94 -0.61 8.26 5.68
CA SER A 94 0.22 9.42 5.32
C SER A 94 -0.18 10.11 4.03
N ALA A 95 -1.32 9.72 3.44
CA ALA A 95 -1.80 10.35 2.22
C ALA A 95 -2.30 11.77 2.50
N ASP A 96 -2.19 12.64 1.49
CA ASP A 96 -2.64 14.02 1.56
C ASP A 96 -4.16 14.11 1.86
N PRO A 97 -4.56 14.87 2.89
CA PRO A 97 -5.96 15.12 3.21
C PRO A 97 -6.80 15.66 2.04
N ALA A 98 -6.21 16.39 1.09
CA ALA A 98 -6.89 16.88 -0.11
C ALA A 98 -7.45 15.74 -0.98
N PHE A 99 -6.90 14.53 -0.86
CA PHE A 99 -7.37 13.32 -1.54
C PHE A 99 -7.97 12.29 -0.55
N GLY A 100 -8.28 12.70 0.68
CA GLY A 100 -8.97 11.88 1.68
C GLY A 100 -8.05 11.10 2.62
N GLY A 101 -6.74 11.39 2.64
CA GLY A 101 -5.81 10.77 3.58
C GLY A 101 -5.87 11.37 4.99
N MET A 102 -5.20 10.73 5.95
CA MET A 102 -5.11 11.24 7.33
C MET A 102 -4.05 12.34 7.48
N GLY A 103 -3.14 12.49 6.52
CA GLY A 103 -2.09 13.52 6.55
C GLY A 103 -1.02 13.30 7.63
N LEU A 104 -0.88 12.08 8.18
CA LEU A 104 0.10 11.82 9.23
C LEU A 104 1.53 11.74 8.66
N PRO A 105 2.56 12.06 9.46
CA PRO A 105 3.95 11.96 9.03
C PRO A 105 4.32 10.58 8.53
N MET A 106 5.20 10.52 7.53
CA MET A 106 5.72 9.24 6.99
C MET A 106 6.37 8.35 8.06
N LEU A 107 6.88 8.95 9.13
CA LEU A 107 7.36 8.19 10.30
C LEU A 107 6.27 7.29 10.87
N VAL A 108 5.05 7.80 11.07
CA VAL A 108 3.92 7.04 11.62
C VAL A 108 3.52 5.91 10.66
N ASN A 109 3.44 6.22 9.36
CA ASN A 109 3.14 5.22 8.34
C ASN A 109 4.22 4.12 8.26
N THR A 110 5.49 4.46 8.44
CA THR A 110 6.59 3.48 8.45
C THR A 110 6.46 2.50 9.62
N VAL A 111 6.09 2.99 10.81
CA VAL A 111 5.85 2.12 11.97
C VAL A 111 4.63 1.22 11.73
N MET A 112 3.56 1.75 11.14
CA MET A 112 2.40 0.96 10.73
C MET A 112 2.79 -0.15 9.73
N GLN A 113 3.59 0.18 8.71
CA GLN A 113 4.11 -0.80 7.75
C GLN A 113 4.96 -1.88 8.43
N GLU A 114 5.82 -1.53 9.39
CA GLU A 114 6.60 -2.50 10.16
C GLU A 114 5.69 -3.54 10.84
N MET A 115 4.63 -3.07 11.52
CA MET A 115 3.68 -3.95 12.19
C MET A 115 2.94 -4.86 11.20
N ILE A 116 2.49 -4.31 10.07
CA ILE A 116 1.80 -5.06 9.01
C ILE A 116 2.73 -6.12 8.42
N CYS A 117 3.98 -5.77 8.09
CA CYS A 117 4.97 -6.69 7.53
C CYS A 117 5.27 -7.83 8.50
N ALA A 118 5.40 -7.53 9.80
CA ALA A 118 5.66 -8.54 10.82
C ALA A 118 4.45 -9.46 11.06
N ALA A 119 3.23 -8.93 10.99
CA ALA A 119 2.01 -9.70 11.17
C ALA A 119 1.71 -10.59 9.95
N ASN A 120 1.71 -10.02 8.74
CA ASN A 120 1.37 -10.70 7.51
C ASN A 120 1.94 -9.95 6.29
N MET A 121 3.19 -10.27 5.94
CA MET A 121 3.89 -9.66 4.81
C MET A 121 3.15 -9.82 3.47
N SER A 122 2.57 -11.00 3.20
CA SER A 122 1.90 -11.26 1.92
C SER A 122 0.62 -10.45 1.77
N PHE A 123 -0.14 -10.24 2.85
CA PHE A 123 -1.24 -9.27 2.87
C PHE A 123 -0.73 -7.84 2.73
N GLY A 124 0.31 -7.45 3.49
CA GLY A 124 0.84 -6.09 3.53
C GLY A 124 1.29 -5.55 2.17
N MET A 125 1.69 -6.44 1.26
CA MET A 125 2.08 -6.06 -0.10
C MET A 125 0.96 -5.39 -0.91
N TYR A 126 -0.32 -5.77 -0.72
CA TYR A 126 -1.43 -5.17 -1.49
C TYR A 126 -1.61 -3.67 -1.22
N PRO A 127 -1.83 -3.22 0.03
CA PRO A 127 -1.88 -1.79 0.33
C PRO A 127 -0.51 -1.12 0.18
N GLY A 128 0.60 -1.81 0.46
CA GLY A 128 1.95 -1.24 0.33
C GLY A 128 2.33 -0.88 -1.12
N LEU A 129 2.00 -1.73 -2.10
CA LEU A 129 2.21 -1.43 -3.52
C LEU A 129 1.28 -0.31 -4.00
N SER A 130 0.05 -0.28 -3.49
CA SER A 130 -0.92 0.78 -3.77
C SER A 130 -0.43 2.13 -3.26
N GLN A 131 0.20 2.17 -2.08
CA GLN A 131 0.87 3.37 -1.58
C GLN A 131 2.01 3.81 -2.51
N GLY A 132 2.84 2.88 -2.99
CA GLY A 132 3.90 3.20 -3.96
C GLY A 132 3.34 3.81 -5.25
N ALA A 133 2.22 3.31 -5.74
CA ALA A 133 1.53 3.87 -6.90
C ALA A 133 0.94 5.26 -6.61
N TYR A 134 0.35 5.44 -5.42
CA TYR A 134 -0.14 6.73 -4.93
C TYR A 134 0.98 7.78 -4.93
N GLU A 135 2.14 7.46 -4.33
CA GLU A 135 3.26 8.40 -4.23
C GLU A 135 3.78 8.83 -5.61
N ALA A 136 3.89 7.89 -6.55
CA ALA A 136 4.32 8.21 -7.92
C ALA A 136 3.33 9.16 -8.62
N LEU A 137 2.03 8.89 -8.52
CA LEU A 137 0.98 9.74 -9.10
C LEU A 137 0.88 11.10 -8.38
N HIS A 138 1.05 11.12 -7.06
CA HIS A 138 1.03 12.34 -6.27
C HIS A 138 2.17 13.30 -6.62
N HIS A 139 3.37 12.76 -6.89
CA HIS A 139 4.52 13.57 -7.26
C HIS A 139 4.51 13.99 -8.73
N PHE A 140 4.18 13.07 -9.64
CA PHE A 140 4.41 13.26 -11.08
C PHE A 140 3.14 13.37 -11.94
N GLY A 141 1.97 13.11 -11.35
CA GLY A 141 0.68 13.22 -12.04
C GLY A 141 0.30 14.67 -12.34
N THR A 142 -0.46 14.86 -13.41
CA THR A 142 -1.22 16.09 -13.65
C THR A 142 -2.35 16.23 -12.63
N ASP A 143 -2.90 17.43 -12.47
CA ASP A 143 -4.03 17.66 -11.55
C ASP A 143 -5.25 16.77 -11.88
N GLU A 144 -5.50 16.52 -13.17
CA GLU A 144 -6.56 15.62 -13.63
C GLU A 144 -6.28 14.16 -13.24
N GLN A 145 -5.04 13.68 -13.41
CA GLN A 145 -4.66 12.34 -12.97
C GLN A 145 -4.76 12.20 -11.46
N LYS A 146 -4.31 13.21 -10.71
CA LYS A 146 -4.39 13.22 -9.24
C LYS A 146 -5.83 13.14 -8.76
N ALA A 147 -6.69 14.01 -9.26
CA ALA A 147 -8.12 14.03 -8.92
C ALA A 147 -8.84 12.72 -9.29
N THR A 148 -8.41 12.06 -10.36
CA THR A 148 -9.00 10.80 -10.83
C THR A 148 -8.57 9.60 -9.98
N TYR A 149 -7.27 9.46 -9.70
CA TYR A 149 -6.71 8.22 -9.17
C TYR A 149 -6.45 8.26 -7.66
N LEU A 150 -6.00 9.38 -7.11
CA LEU A 150 -5.53 9.44 -5.72
C LEU A 150 -6.65 9.13 -4.71
N PRO A 151 -7.87 9.70 -4.81
CA PRO A 151 -8.93 9.39 -3.85
C PRO A 151 -9.29 7.90 -3.81
N LYS A 152 -9.19 7.21 -4.95
CA LYS A 152 -9.50 5.78 -5.11
C LYS A 152 -8.42 4.87 -4.53
N LEU A 153 -7.15 5.28 -4.66
CA LEU A 153 -6.03 4.59 -4.02
C LEU A 153 -6.02 4.80 -2.50
N VAL A 154 -6.37 6.00 -2.05
CA VAL A 154 -6.44 6.35 -0.62
C VAL A 154 -7.56 5.60 0.09
N SER A 155 -8.74 5.48 -0.53
CA SER A 155 -9.84 4.69 0.04
C SER A 155 -9.61 3.19 -0.04
N GLY A 156 -8.67 2.73 -0.87
CA GLY A 156 -8.47 1.32 -1.21
C GLY A 156 -9.59 0.72 -2.06
N GLU A 157 -10.45 1.54 -2.66
CA GLU A 157 -11.42 1.10 -3.66
C GLU A 157 -10.69 0.52 -4.88
N TRP A 158 -9.59 1.17 -5.27
CA TRP A 158 -8.66 0.72 -6.30
C TRP A 158 -7.31 0.41 -5.65
N SER A 159 -6.61 -0.59 -6.17
CA SER A 159 -5.22 -0.89 -5.81
C SER A 159 -4.25 -0.39 -6.87
N GLY A 160 -2.95 -0.47 -6.59
CA GLY A 160 -1.89 -0.09 -7.51
C GLY A 160 -0.70 -1.02 -7.50
N THR A 161 0.00 -1.09 -8.62
CA THR A 161 1.25 -1.85 -8.75
C THR A 161 2.18 -1.27 -9.81
N MET A 162 3.44 -1.72 -9.82
CA MET A 162 4.47 -1.30 -10.78
C MET A 162 4.86 -2.44 -11.72
N CYS A 163 4.85 -2.15 -13.01
CA CYS A 163 5.04 -3.12 -14.09
C CYS A 163 6.35 -2.83 -14.86
N LEU A 164 7.46 -3.36 -14.34
CA LEU A 164 8.82 -3.01 -14.80
C LEU A 164 9.49 -4.13 -15.62
N THR A 165 9.77 -5.25 -14.96
CA THR A 165 10.59 -6.38 -15.43
C THR A 165 9.97 -7.13 -16.62
N GLU A 166 10.81 -7.58 -17.56
CA GLU A 166 10.43 -8.43 -18.70
C GLU A 166 11.21 -9.75 -18.67
N PRO A 167 10.77 -10.82 -19.37
CA PRO A 167 11.45 -12.12 -19.35
C PRO A 167 12.95 -12.08 -19.68
N HIS A 168 13.38 -11.13 -20.52
CA HIS A 168 14.77 -10.97 -20.94
C HIS A 168 15.53 -9.86 -20.20
N CYS A 169 14.89 -9.11 -19.28
CA CYS A 169 15.56 -8.06 -18.53
C CYS A 169 14.97 -7.84 -17.12
N GLY A 170 15.84 -7.93 -16.11
CA GLY A 170 15.55 -7.59 -14.70
C GLY A 170 16.33 -6.36 -14.26
N THR A 171 17.57 -6.55 -13.82
CA THR A 171 18.42 -5.45 -13.33
C THR A 171 18.67 -4.35 -14.37
N ASP A 172 18.76 -4.69 -15.65
CA ASP A 172 18.95 -3.74 -16.76
C ASP A 172 17.63 -3.41 -17.48
N LEU A 173 16.85 -2.49 -16.92
CA LEU A 173 15.57 -2.05 -17.50
C LEU A 173 15.73 -1.22 -18.79
N GLY A 174 16.95 -0.87 -19.20
CA GLY A 174 17.19 -0.21 -20.50
C GLY A 174 16.91 -1.13 -21.70
N LEU A 175 16.78 -2.43 -21.46
CA LEU A 175 16.57 -3.47 -22.48
C LEU A 175 15.10 -3.84 -22.68
N ILE A 176 14.16 -3.16 -22.02
CA ILE A 176 12.72 -3.42 -22.19
C ILE A 176 12.30 -3.30 -23.66
N LYS A 177 11.32 -4.11 -24.04
CA LYS A 177 10.74 -4.14 -25.38
C LYS A 177 9.26 -3.78 -25.41
N ALA A 178 8.61 -3.65 -24.24
CA ALA A 178 7.29 -3.02 -24.16
C ALA A 178 7.32 -1.66 -24.88
N LYS A 179 6.22 -1.30 -25.51
CA LYS A 179 6.10 -0.09 -26.31
C LYS A 179 4.86 0.68 -25.91
N ALA A 180 5.00 2.00 -25.78
CA ALA A 180 3.91 2.96 -25.74
C ALA A 180 3.72 3.64 -27.11
N VAL A 181 2.65 3.31 -27.84
CA VAL A 181 2.33 3.93 -29.14
C VAL A 181 1.29 5.06 -28.94
N PRO A 182 1.62 6.32 -29.26
CA PRO A 182 0.70 7.44 -29.06
C PRO A 182 -0.57 7.31 -29.92
N GLN A 183 -1.70 7.75 -29.36
CA GLN A 183 -3.01 7.75 -30.00
C GLN A 183 -3.50 9.17 -30.29
N ALA A 184 -4.52 9.30 -31.14
CA ALA A 184 -5.05 10.60 -31.58
C ALA A 184 -5.73 11.41 -30.47
N ASP A 185 -6.17 10.75 -29.40
CA ASP A 185 -6.82 11.36 -28.22
C ASP A 185 -5.83 11.77 -27.12
N GLY A 186 -4.53 11.60 -27.35
CA GLY A 186 -3.47 11.89 -26.38
C GLY A 186 -3.12 10.73 -25.44
N SER A 187 -3.84 9.60 -25.51
CA SER A 187 -3.48 8.38 -24.79
C SER A 187 -2.34 7.61 -25.47
N PHE A 188 -1.90 6.51 -24.84
CA PHE A 188 -0.93 5.58 -25.40
C PHE A 188 -1.52 4.16 -25.41
N ALA A 189 -1.31 3.43 -26.52
CA ALA A 189 -1.56 2.00 -26.58
C ALA A 189 -0.28 1.26 -26.15
N ILE A 190 -0.36 0.53 -25.04
CA ILE A 190 0.77 -0.21 -24.49
C ILE A 190 0.74 -1.65 -25.01
N THR A 191 1.87 -2.16 -25.51
CA THR A 191 2.01 -3.57 -25.91
C THR A 191 3.33 -4.13 -25.42
N GLY A 192 3.29 -5.26 -24.72
CA GLY A 192 4.48 -5.94 -24.19
C GLY A 192 4.11 -7.03 -23.19
N THR A 193 5.12 -7.63 -22.56
CA THR A 193 4.94 -8.62 -21.50
C THR A 193 5.78 -8.23 -20.30
N LYS A 194 5.17 -8.17 -19.12
CA LYS A 194 5.84 -7.92 -17.84
C LYS A 194 5.75 -9.17 -16.96
N ILE A 195 6.76 -9.41 -16.12
CA ILE A 195 6.82 -10.56 -15.21
C ILE A 195 7.18 -10.13 -13.79
N PHE A 196 6.86 -11.00 -12.83
CA PHE A 196 7.09 -10.75 -11.39
C PHE A 196 6.35 -9.51 -10.88
N ILE A 197 5.13 -9.29 -11.38
CA ILE A 197 4.28 -8.17 -10.96
C ILE A 197 3.51 -8.60 -9.73
N SER A 198 4.01 -8.20 -8.56
CA SER A 198 3.32 -8.36 -7.30
C SER A 198 1.98 -7.63 -7.33
N ALA A 199 0.92 -8.27 -6.82
CA ALA A 199 -0.45 -7.75 -6.90
C ALA A 199 -0.85 -7.34 -8.34
N GLY A 200 -0.32 -8.02 -9.36
CA GLY A 200 -0.63 -7.74 -10.76
C GLY A 200 -2.05 -8.10 -11.18
N GLU A 201 -2.75 -8.91 -10.38
CA GLU A 201 -4.18 -9.23 -10.50
C GLU A 201 -4.65 -9.80 -9.15
N HIS A 202 -5.88 -9.49 -8.72
CA HIS A 202 -6.50 -10.01 -7.48
C HIS A 202 -7.97 -9.60 -7.34
N ASP A 203 -8.71 -10.31 -6.49
CA ASP A 203 -10.13 -10.06 -6.18
C ASP A 203 -10.40 -9.15 -4.97
N LEU A 204 -9.38 -8.42 -4.46
CA LEU A 204 -9.51 -7.57 -3.27
C LEU A 204 -10.14 -6.20 -3.51
N ALA A 205 -9.86 -5.58 -4.65
CA ALA A 205 -10.27 -4.21 -5.00
C ALA A 205 -11.09 -4.21 -6.30
N GLU A 206 -11.82 -3.13 -6.57
CA GLU A 206 -12.67 -3.02 -7.76
C GLU A 206 -11.88 -2.80 -9.05
N ASN A 207 -10.70 -2.20 -8.95
CA ASN A 207 -9.81 -1.91 -10.07
C ASN A 207 -8.34 -1.91 -9.63
N ILE A 208 -7.42 -2.09 -10.59
CA ILE A 208 -5.98 -2.13 -10.34
C ILE A 208 -5.29 -1.15 -11.29
N ILE A 209 -4.56 -0.19 -10.73
CA ILE A 209 -3.80 0.81 -11.49
C ILE A 209 -2.39 0.30 -11.73
N HIS A 210 -2.09 -0.02 -12.98
CA HIS A 210 -0.76 -0.46 -13.40
C HIS A 210 0.11 0.71 -13.85
N LEU A 211 1.20 0.97 -13.14
CA LEU A 211 2.26 1.88 -13.59
C LEU A 211 3.25 1.09 -14.46
N VAL A 212 3.07 1.17 -15.79
CA VAL A 212 3.83 0.37 -16.76
C VAL A 212 4.98 1.17 -17.37
N LEU A 213 6.19 0.62 -17.33
CA LEU A 213 7.34 1.13 -18.08
C LEU A 213 7.34 0.55 -19.50
N ALA A 214 7.29 1.40 -20.53
CA ALA A 214 7.14 1.03 -21.94
C ALA A 214 7.67 2.10 -22.90
#